data_AF-A0A4R0D3Y6-F1
#
_entry.id   AF-A0A4R0D3Y6-F1
#
_cell.length_a   1.000
_cell.length_b   1.000
_cell.length_c   1.000
_cell.angle_alpha   90.00
_cell.angle_beta   90.00
_cell.angle_gamma   90.00
#
_symmetry.space_group_name_H-M   'P 1'
#
loop_
_entity.id
_entity.type
_entity.pdbx_description
1 polymer ?
#
loop_
_entity_poly.entity_id
_entity_poly.type
_entity_poly.pdbx_seq_one_letter_code
_entity_poly.pdbx_strand_id
1 'polypeptide(L)'
;MTKRPPQRAPRPCLVGSCKEYASNAGYCDKHQNKIRKKDRERGTAHQRGYGAEWNKKREAFLNQNPLCCDCKKRGYIVPATVVDHIVPHKGDKVLFWDETNWQPLCEACHNRKTATEDRGGWSYKAPVTKANRESVNEFEVGQVVVTATDYIRDALDCDDKEQFTITEVDGKTIHVSNGLDGGRYHHSHFKAVQHE
;
A
#
# COMPACT_ATOMS: atom_id res chain seq x y z
N MET A 1 -23.66 8.71 37.38
CA MET A 1 -23.42 7.47 36.60
C MET A 1 -22.47 7.81 35.46
N THR A 2 -21.20 7.44 35.57
CA THR A 2 -20.22 7.69 34.50
C THR A 2 -20.60 6.84 33.27
N LYS A 3 -20.97 7.50 32.16
CA LYS A 3 -21.33 6.81 30.92
C LYS A 3 -20.06 6.15 30.36
N ARG A 4 -19.95 4.82 30.50
CA ARG A 4 -18.83 4.06 29.94
C ARG A 4 -18.88 4.19 28.40
N PRO A 5 -17.78 4.55 27.74
CA PRO A 5 -17.76 4.65 26.28
C PRO A 5 -18.12 3.30 25.63
N PRO A 6 -18.79 3.33 24.46
CA PRO A 6 -19.19 2.12 23.76
C PRO A 6 -17.95 1.27 23.45
N GLN A 7 -18.04 -0.02 23.76
CA GLN A 7 -16.95 -0.95 23.50
C GLN A 7 -16.90 -1.28 22.01
N ARG A 8 -15.69 -1.48 21.50
CA ARG A 8 -15.48 -1.94 20.12
C ARG A 8 -16.21 -3.26 19.90
N ALA A 9 -16.90 -3.39 18.78
CA ALA A 9 -17.55 -4.65 18.40
C ALA A 9 -16.53 -5.80 18.42
N PRO A 10 -16.90 -6.98 18.97
CA PRO A 10 -16.00 -8.11 19.05
C PRO A 10 -15.67 -8.61 17.64
N ARG A 11 -14.38 -8.86 17.38
CA ARG A 11 -13.92 -9.38 16.08
C ARG A 11 -14.14 -10.88 16.03
N PRO A 12 -14.50 -11.49 14.89
CA PRO A 12 -14.55 -12.94 14.77
C PRO A 12 -13.16 -13.55 14.93
N CYS A 13 -13.10 -14.81 15.39
CA CYS A 13 -11.85 -15.56 15.42
C CYS A 13 -11.29 -15.77 13.99
N LEU A 14 -9.97 -15.62 13.83
CA LEU A 14 -9.26 -15.80 12.56
C LEU A 14 -9.19 -17.25 12.07
N VAL A 15 -9.56 -18.23 12.90
CA VAL A 15 -9.65 -19.63 12.47
C VAL A 15 -10.93 -19.78 11.64
N GLY A 16 -10.79 -20.08 10.34
CA GLY A 16 -11.89 -20.03 9.36
C GLY A 16 -13.13 -20.88 9.69
N SER A 17 -13.01 -21.91 10.53
CA SER A 17 -14.13 -22.75 10.97
C SER A 17 -14.71 -22.35 12.34
N CYS A 18 -14.13 -21.35 13.02
CA CYS A 18 -14.52 -20.96 14.38
C CYS A 18 -15.55 -19.84 14.36
N LYS A 19 -16.71 -20.08 14.99
CA LYS A 19 -17.81 -19.10 15.11
C LYS A 19 -17.67 -18.18 16.35
N GLU A 20 -16.67 -18.43 17.19
CA GLU A 20 -16.44 -17.65 18.41
C GLU A 20 -15.78 -16.30 18.11
N TYR A 21 -15.91 -15.36 19.05
CA TYR A 21 -15.24 -14.07 18.99
C TYR A 21 -13.80 -14.13 19.51
N ALA A 22 -12.94 -13.31 18.93
CA ALA A 22 -11.56 -13.16 19.35
C ALA A 22 -11.46 -12.45 20.71
N SER A 23 -10.78 -13.09 21.66
CA SER A 23 -10.44 -12.51 22.95
C SER A 23 -9.11 -11.76 22.92
N ASN A 24 -8.12 -12.29 22.19
CA ASN A 24 -6.79 -11.68 22.05
C ASN A 24 -6.12 -12.05 20.71
N ALA A 25 -5.30 -11.15 20.15
CA ALA A 25 -4.51 -11.39 18.94
C ALA A 25 -5.30 -11.97 17.73
N GLY A 26 -6.62 -11.73 17.67
CA GLY A 26 -7.50 -12.26 16.62
C GLY A 26 -7.96 -13.71 16.80
N TYR A 27 -7.72 -14.34 17.95
CA TYR A 27 -8.15 -15.72 18.26
C TYR A 27 -9.05 -15.78 19.51
N CYS A 28 -9.98 -16.75 19.55
CA CYS A 28 -10.78 -17.03 20.75
C CYS A 28 -9.98 -17.84 21.79
N ASP A 29 -10.44 -17.93 23.03
CA ASP A 29 -9.73 -18.61 24.12
C ASP A 29 -9.39 -20.07 23.81
N LYS A 30 -10.27 -20.78 23.09
CA LYS A 30 -10.05 -22.16 22.62
C LYS A 30 -8.84 -22.26 21.68
N HIS A 31 -8.55 -21.22 20.90
CA HIS A 31 -7.48 -21.19 19.90
C HIS A 31 -6.21 -20.47 20.37
N GLN A 32 -6.23 -19.79 21.52
CA GLN A 32 -5.05 -19.13 22.10
C GLN A 32 -3.89 -20.10 22.35
N ASN A 33 -4.18 -21.33 22.79
CA ASN A 33 -3.15 -22.31 23.13
C ASN A 33 -2.25 -22.68 21.95
N LYS A 34 -2.82 -22.75 20.73
CA LYS A 34 -2.06 -23.07 19.52
C LYS A 34 -1.06 -21.97 19.18
N ILE A 35 -1.46 -20.71 19.33
CA ILE A 35 -0.59 -19.55 19.11
C ILE A 35 0.50 -19.48 20.19
N ARG A 36 0.11 -19.59 21.47
CA ARG A 36 1.07 -19.62 22.58
C ARG A 36 2.08 -20.77 22.48
N LYS A 37 1.70 -21.91 21.92
CA LYS A 37 2.62 -23.02 21.62
C LYS A 37 3.59 -22.61 20.52
N LYS A 38 3.10 -22.09 19.40
CA LYS A 38 3.93 -21.62 18.28
C LYS A 38 4.91 -20.51 18.70
N ASP A 39 4.47 -19.55 19.51
CA ASP A 39 5.32 -18.47 20.01
C ASP A 39 6.40 -19.00 20.97
N ARG A 40 6.05 -19.97 21.81
CA ARG A 40 7.04 -20.67 22.68
C ARG A 40 8.06 -21.45 21.85
N GLU A 41 7.62 -22.17 20.82
CA GLU A 41 8.51 -22.92 19.91
C GLU A 41 9.42 -21.99 19.10
N ARG A 42 8.93 -20.80 18.72
CA ARG A 42 9.73 -19.78 18.03
C ARG A 42 10.87 -19.22 18.89
N GLY A 43 10.71 -19.21 20.21
CA GLY A 43 11.68 -18.66 21.15
C GLY A 43 11.76 -17.13 21.15
N THR A 44 12.55 -16.60 22.07
CA THR A 44 12.74 -15.15 22.23
C THR A 44 13.57 -14.55 21.08
N ALA A 45 13.48 -13.24 20.87
CA ALA A 45 14.30 -12.55 19.87
C ALA A 45 15.80 -12.82 20.08
N HIS A 46 16.26 -12.81 21.34
CA HIS A 46 17.63 -13.12 21.71
C HIS A 46 18.03 -14.56 21.33
N GLN A 47 17.17 -15.56 21.61
CA GLN A 47 17.43 -16.95 21.21
C GLN A 47 17.54 -17.13 19.69
N ARG A 48 16.85 -16.29 18.92
CA ARG A 48 16.90 -16.26 17.45
C ARG A 48 18.10 -15.51 16.87
N GLY A 49 18.97 -14.94 17.71
CA GLY A 49 20.16 -14.20 17.28
C GLY A 49 20.03 -12.67 17.31
N TYR A 50 18.83 -12.13 17.58
CA TYR A 50 18.59 -10.69 17.67
C TYR A 50 18.97 -10.16 19.07
N GLY A 51 20.27 -10.10 19.34
CA GLY A 51 20.86 -9.61 20.59
C GLY A 51 21.78 -8.39 20.41
N ALA A 52 22.60 -8.11 21.42
CA ALA A 52 23.53 -6.97 21.39
C ALA A 52 24.58 -7.07 20.27
N GLU A 53 25.08 -8.29 20.00
CA GLU A 53 26.03 -8.55 18.92
C GLU A 53 25.43 -8.22 17.54
N TRP A 54 24.17 -8.61 17.33
CA TRP A 54 23.44 -8.27 16.10
C TRP A 54 23.31 -6.76 15.95
N ASN A 55 22.94 -6.04 17.02
CA ASN A 55 22.81 -4.58 16.96
C ASN A 55 24.13 -3.91 16.57
N LYS A 56 25.26 -4.36 17.13
CA LYS A 56 26.60 -3.85 16.79
C LYS A 56 26.96 -4.09 15.33
N LYS A 57 26.77 -5.33 14.83
CA LYS A 57 27.04 -5.65 13.43
C LYS A 57 26.10 -4.93 12.46
N ARG A 58 24.82 -4.83 12.82
CA ARG A 58 23.80 -4.10 12.06
C ARG A 58 24.19 -2.63 11.87
N GLU A 59 24.63 -1.97 12.93
CA GLU A 59 25.06 -0.57 12.87
C GLU A 59 26.30 -0.40 11.97
N ALA A 60 27.31 -1.26 12.14
CA ALA A 60 28.49 -1.26 11.28
C ALA A 60 28.13 -1.48 9.80
N PHE A 61 27.23 -2.42 9.52
CA PHE A 61 26.77 -2.71 8.16
C PHE A 61 26.01 -1.55 7.53
N LEU A 62 25.11 -0.88 8.27
CA LEU A 62 24.37 0.29 7.78
C LEU A 62 25.28 1.50 7.56
N ASN A 63 26.32 1.67 8.36
CA ASN A 63 27.31 2.73 8.15
C ASN A 63 28.11 2.52 6.86
N GLN A 64 28.44 1.27 6.51
CA GLN A 64 29.10 0.94 5.25
C GLN A 64 28.14 0.96 4.06
N ASN A 65 26.85 0.70 4.31
CA ASN A 65 25.81 0.60 3.30
C ASN A 65 24.65 1.58 3.59
N PRO A 66 24.88 2.89 3.44
CA PRO A 66 23.94 3.91 3.89
C PRO A 66 22.67 4.03 3.04
N LEU A 67 22.63 3.42 1.85
CA LEU A 67 21.52 3.55 0.90
C LEU A 67 20.75 2.24 0.74
N CYS A 68 19.43 2.36 0.64
CA CYS A 68 18.53 1.25 0.33
C CYS A 68 18.86 0.67 -1.06
N CYS A 69 19.22 -0.62 -1.12
CA CYS A 69 19.63 -1.27 -2.36
C CYS A 69 18.49 -1.35 -3.38
N ASP A 70 17.25 -1.53 -2.92
CA ASP A 70 16.06 -1.65 -3.76
C ASP A 70 15.62 -0.30 -4.34
N CYS A 71 15.68 0.77 -3.54
CA CYS A 71 15.49 2.13 -4.02
C CYS A 71 16.57 2.52 -5.03
N LYS A 72 17.84 2.18 -4.76
CA LYS A 72 18.97 2.46 -5.66
C LYS A 72 18.80 1.79 -7.01
N LYS A 73 18.34 0.53 -7.06
CA LYS A 73 18.02 -0.19 -8.32
C LYS A 73 16.95 0.51 -9.16
N ARG A 74 16.05 1.26 -8.51
CA ARG A 74 14.98 2.03 -9.15
C ARG A 74 15.37 3.48 -9.46
N GLY A 75 16.62 3.88 -9.20
CA GLY A 75 17.12 5.24 -9.42
C GLY A 75 16.81 6.23 -8.28
N TYR A 76 16.34 5.77 -7.12
CA TYR A 76 16.08 6.63 -5.96
C TYR A 76 17.21 6.59 -4.94
N ILE A 77 17.51 7.74 -4.34
CA ILE A 77 18.46 7.87 -3.23
C ILE A 77 17.66 7.94 -1.93
N VAL A 78 17.60 6.82 -1.21
CA VAL A 78 16.86 6.71 0.06
C VAL A 78 17.77 6.07 1.10
N PRO A 79 17.88 6.60 2.33
CA PRO A 79 18.70 6.00 3.36
C PRO A 79 18.18 4.60 3.75
N ALA A 80 19.10 3.68 3.98
CA ALA A 80 18.79 2.40 4.57
C ALA A 80 18.62 2.56 6.08
N THR A 81 17.52 2.03 6.62
CA THR A 81 17.22 2.07 8.06
C THR A 81 17.17 0.69 8.68
N VAL A 82 17.12 -0.37 7.88
CA VAL A 82 17.02 -1.74 8.34
C VAL A 82 17.96 -2.65 7.55
N VAL A 83 18.46 -3.68 8.22
CA VAL A 83 19.23 -4.76 7.60
C VAL A 83 18.29 -5.96 7.51
N ASP A 84 18.13 -6.46 6.30
CA ASP A 84 17.25 -7.57 5.99
C ASP A 84 18.07 -8.75 5.46
N HIS A 85 17.60 -9.98 5.73
CA HIS A 85 18.20 -11.18 5.17
C HIS A 85 17.61 -11.45 3.78
N ILE A 86 18.45 -11.51 2.75
CA ILE A 86 18.04 -11.80 1.36
C ILE A 86 17.30 -13.14 1.32
N VAL A 87 17.90 -14.18 1.90
CA VAL A 87 17.28 -15.48 2.15
C VAL A 87 16.87 -15.57 3.63
N PRO A 88 15.58 -15.78 3.95
CA PRO A 88 15.14 -15.91 5.33
C PRO A 88 15.83 -17.08 6.03
N HIS A 89 16.51 -16.80 7.13
CA HIS A 89 17.33 -17.78 7.84
C HIS A 89 16.53 -18.92 8.49
N LYS A 90 15.23 -18.74 8.78
CA LYS A 90 14.32 -19.77 9.35
C LYS A 90 14.85 -20.55 10.57
N GLY A 91 15.77 -19.96 11.33
CA GLY A 91 16.42 -20.58 12.49
C GLY A 91 17.83 -21.11 12.24
N ASP A 92 18.32 -21.11 11.00
CA ASP A 92 19.72 -21.35 10.66
C ASP A 92 20.58 -20.19 11.16
N LYS A 93 21.54 -20.48 12.04
CA LYS A 93 22.43 -19.48 12.63
C LYS A 93 23.58 -19.12 11.69
N VAL A 94 24.02 -20.04 10.83
CA VAL A 94 25.11 -19.77 9.88
C VAL A 94 24.60 -18.76 8.85
N LEU A 95 23.42 -19.03 8.29
CA LEU A 95 22.78 -18.13 7.32
C LEU A 95 22.34 -16.79 7.94
N PHE A 96 22.09 -16.76 9.25
CA PHE A 96 21.79 -15.52 9.98
C PHE A 96 23.01 -14.58 10.05
N TRP A 97 24.19 -15.12 10.31
CA TRP A 97 25.44 -14.37 10.48
C TRP A 97 26.23 -14.17 9.18
N ASP A 98 25.77 -14.75 8.08
CA ASP A 98 26.34 -14.53 6.75
C ASP A 98 26.04 -13.11 6.26
N GLU A 99 27.07 -12.26 6.28
CA GLU A 99 26.97 -10.86 5.84
C GLU A 99 26.68 -10.74 4.33
N THR A 100 26.99 -11.77 3.53
CA THR A 100 26.63 -11.80 2.11
C THR A 100 25.13 -12.02 1.89
N ASN A 101 24.46 -12.56 2.91
CA ASN A 101 23.01 -12.72 2.95
C ASN A 101 22.31 -11.46 3.48
N TRP A 102 23.02 -10.38 3.83
CA TRP A 102 22.43 -9.14 4.33
C TRP A 102 22.21 -8.14 3.20
N GLN A 103 21.13 -7.36 3.30
CA GLN A 103 20.88 -6.25 2.40
C GLN A 103 20.39 -5.00 3.14
N PRO A 104 20.85 -3.81 2.72
CA PRO A 104 20.41 -2.53 3.29
C PRO A 104 19.07 -2.13 2.66
N LEU A 105 18.02 -1.99 3.47
CA LEU A 105 16.70 -1.55 2.99
C LEU A 105 16.20 -0.35 3.79
N CYS A 106 15.35 0.46 3.16
CA CYS A 106 14.47 1.37 3.89
C CYS A 106 13.26 0.58 4.42
N GLU A 107 12.62 1.10 5.46
CA GLU A 107 11.46 0.46 6.10
C GLU A 107 10.34 0.11 5.10
N ALA A 108 10.06 0.98 4.12
CA ALA A 108 9.04 0.74 3.11
C ALA A 108 9.39 -0.46 2.20
N CYS A 109 10.65 -0.59 1.76
CA CYS A 109 11.07 -1.69 0.92
C CYS A 109 11.16 -3.01 1.70
N HIS A 110 11.60 -2.95 2.96
CA HIS A 110 11.58 -4.09 3.86
C HIS A 110 10.16 -4.61 4.08
N ASN A 111 9.22 -3.74 4.45
CA ASN A 111 7.83 -4.13 4.69
C ASN A 111 7.19 -4.72 3.42
N ARG A 112 7.50 -4.18 2.24
CA ARG A 112 7.07 -4.74 0.96
C ARG A 112 7.64 -6.14 0.73
N LYS A 113 8.93 -6.36 1.02
CA LYS A 113 9.56 -7.69 0.91
C LYS A 113 8.91 -8.68 1.87
N THR A 114 8.78 -8.34 3.15
CA THR A 114 8.11 -9.18 4.15
C THR A 114 6.70 -9.55 3.71
N ALA A 115 5.90 -8.58 3.24
CA ALA A 115 4.55 -8.85 2.74
C ALA A 115 4.53 -9.77 1.51
N THR A 116 5.56 -9.71 0.66
CA THR A 116 5.68 -10.55 -0.55
C THR A 116 6.16 -11.96 -0.22
N GLU A 117 7.13 -12.09 0.68
CA GLU A 117 7.76 -13.36 1.06
C GLU A 117 6.90 -14.18 2.03
N ASP A 118 6.23 -13.53 2.98
CA ASP A 118 5.42 -14.22 3.98
C ASP A 118 4.10 -14.76 3.41
N ARG A 119 3.71 -14.37 2.17
CA ARG A 119 2.48 -14.77 1.44
C ARG A 119 1.29 -15.14 2.34
N GLY A 120 1.05 -14.37 3.41
CA GLY A 120 0.23 -14.84 4.51
C GLY A 120 0.02 -13.82 5.61
N GLY A 121 -1.02 -13.00 5.47
CA GLY A 121 -1.73 -12.42 6.61
C GLY A 121 -2.05 -10.93 6.54
N TRP A 122 -1.31 -10.13 5.77
CA TRP A 122 -1.62 -8.72 5.58
C TRP A 122 -1.29 -8.27 4.16
N SER A 123 -2.27 -8.42 3.26
CA SER A 123 -2.28 -7.65 2.02
C SER A 123 -2.57 -6.20 2.38
N TYR A 124 -1.69 -5.25 2.05
CA TYR A 124 -2.15 -3.88 1.85
C TYR A 124 -3.28 -3.97 0.84
N LYS A 125 -4.52 -3.75 1.27
CA LYS A 125 -5.63 -3.54 0.35
C LYS A 125 -5.25 -2.24 -0.34
N ALA A 126 -4.63 -2.34 -1.52
CA ALA A 126 -4.57 -1.19 -2.42
C ALA A 126 -5.98 -0.58 -2.40
N PRO A 127 -6.12 0.74 -2.19
CA PRO A 127 -7.44 1.34 -2.28
C PRO A 127 -8.03 0.86 -3.60
N VAL A 128 -9.22 0.26 -3.54
CA VAL A 128 -9.93 -0.10 -4.76
C VAL A 128 -10.10 1.22 -5.48
N THR A 129 -9.27 1.47 -6.49
CA THR A 129 -9.45 2.61 -7.35
C THR A 129 -10.86 2.44 -7.88
N LYS A 130 -11.76 3.38 -7.57
CA LYS A 130 -13.12 3.41 -8.16
C LYS A 130 -13.08 3.64 -9.68
N ALA A 131 -11.92 3.48 -10.32
CA ALA A 131 -11.77 3.45 -11.75
C ALA A 131 -12.56 2.26 -12.29
N ASN A 132 -13.78 2.54 -12.75
CA ASN A 132 -14.59 1.58 -13.46
C ASN A 132 -13.83 1.17 -14.75
N ARG A 133 -13.25 -0.03 -14.75
CA ARG A 133 -12.52 -0.59 -15.90
C ARG A 133 -13.42 -0.78 -17.12
N GLU A 134 -14.72 -0.83 -16.93
CA GLU A 134 -15.75 -0.99 -17.97
C GLU A 134 -16.34 0.35 -18.43
N SER A 135 -15.81 1.49 -17.94
CA SER A 135 -16.27 2.80 -18.41
C SER A 135 -16.06 2.96 -19.92
N VAL A 136 -17.16 3.13 -20.64
CA VAL A 136 -17.21 3.45 -22.07
C VAL A 136 -17.29 4.96 -22.22
N ASN A 137 -16.59 5.51 -23.19
CA ASN A 137 -16.67 6.92 -23.53
C ASN A 137 -17.88 7.14 -24.47
N GLU A 138 -18.82 7.98 -24.06
CA GLU A 138 -20.06 8.26 -24.80
C GLU A 138 -19.99 9.60 -25.57
N PHE A 139 -18.85 10.29 -25.53
CA PHE A 139 -18.73 11.61 -26.14
C PHE A 139 -18.22 11.58 -27.59
N GLU A 140 -18.76 12.48 -28.41
CA GLU A 140 -18.37 12.70 -29.79
C GLU A 140 -17.59 14.02 -29.95
N VAL A 141 -16.74 14.08 -30.99
CA VAL A 141 -15.99 15.29 -31.33
C VAL A 141 -16.96 16.41 -31.69
N GLY A 142 -16.73 17.61 -31.14
CA GLY A 142 -17.57 18.78 -31.33
C GLY A 142 -18.67 18.96 -30.28
N GLN A 143 -18.86 18.02 -29.36
CA GLN A 143 -19.80 18.19 -28.24
C GLN A 143 -19.27 19.17 -27.19
N VAL A 144 -20.20 19.92 -26.60
CA VAL A 144 -19.92 20.84 -25.49
C VAL A 144 -20.13 20.12 -24.15
N VAL A 145 -19.12 20.19 -23.31
CA VAL A 145 -19.07 19.54 -22.00
C VAL A 145 -18.70 20.51 -20.89
N VAL A 146 -19.14 20.21 -19.68
CA VAL A 146 -18.76 20.91 -18.45
C VAL A 146 -18.00 19.97 -17.52
N THR A 147 -17.22 20.54 -16.61
CA THR A 147 -16.42 19.76 -15.66
C THR A 147 -17.30 19.11 -14.58
N ALA A 148 -17.11 17.82 -14.36
CA ALA A 148 -17.91 17.01 -13.44
C ALA A 148 -17.24 16.82 -12.07
N THR A 149 -15.93 17.02 -11.99
CA THR A 149 -15.12 16.70 -10.80
C THR A 149 -14.16 17.83 -10.44
N ASP A 150 -13.92 18.02 -9.15
CA ASP A 150 -13.01 19.04 -8.62
C ASP A 150 -11.59 18.94 -9.21
N TYR A 151 -11.10 17.72 -9.43
CA TYR A 151 -9.77 17.48 -10.02
C TYR A 151 -9.54 18.20 -11.36
N ILE A 152 -10.55 18.21 -12.24
CA ILE A 152 -10.43 18.86 -13.55
C ILE A 152 -10.67 20.36 -13.44
N ARG A 153 -11.50 20.81 -12.50
CA ARG A 153 -11.64 22.24 -12.22
C ARG A 153 -10.31 22.85 -11.77
N ASP A 154 -9.60 22.16 -10.88
CA ASP A 154 -8.27 22.58 -10.45
C ASP A 154 -7.23 22.49 -11.57
N ALA A 155 -7.31 21.47 -12.45
CA ALA A 155 -6.34 21.26 -13.52
C ALA A 155 -6.51 22.22 -14.71
N LEU A 156 -7.74 22.64 -14.98
CA LEU A 156 -8.09 23.60 -16.03
C LEU A 156 -8.25 25.03 -15.48
N ASP A 157 -8.09 25.23 -14.17
CA ASP A 157 -8.32 26.48 -13.46
C ASP A 157 -9.66 27.15 -13.84
N CYS A 158 -10.73 26.34 -13.87
CA CYS A 158 -12.03 26.72 -14.43
C CYS A 158 -13.18 26.56 -13.44
N ASP A 159 -14.25 27.34 -13.63
CA ASP A 159 -15.47 27.28 -12.80
C ASP A 159 -16.44 26.15 -13.24
N ASP A 160 -17.46 25.86 -12.43
CA ASP A 160 -18.45 24.81 -12.67
C ASP A 160 -19.39 25.07 -13.87
N LYS A 161 -19.44 26.31 -14.35
CA LYS A 161 -20.23 26.75 -15.51
C LYS A 161 -19.43 26.84 -16.80
N GLU A 162 -18.12 26.66 -16.73
CA GLU A 162 -17.27 26.86 -17.89
C GLU A 162 -17.40 25.69 -18.87
N GLN A 163 -17.62 26.05 -20.14
CA GLN A 163 -17.94 25.11 -21.20
C GLN A 163 -16.69 24.85 -22.04
N PHE A 164 -16.44 23.58 -22.31
CA PHE A 164 -15.34 23.14 -23.15
C PHE A 164 -15.88 22.35 -24.34
N THR A 165 -15.26 22.52 -25.50
CA THR A 165 -15.57 21.75 -26.70
C THR A 165 -14.60 20.59 -26.82
N ILE A 166 -15.11 19.40 -27.14
CA ILE A 166 -14.29 18.23 -27.40
C ILE A 166 -13.67 18.35 -28.79
N THR A 167 -12.34 18.39 -28.85
CA THR A 167 -11.59 18.51 -30.11
C THR A 167 -11.13 17.16 -30.65
N GLU A 168 -10.88 16.18 -29.77
CA GLU A 168 -10.38 14.85 -30.14
C GLU A 168 -10.82 13.80 -29.13
N VAL A 169 -11.06 12.57 -29.59
CA VAL A 169 -11.42 11.42 -28.76
C VAL A 169 -10.46 10.26 -29.02
N ASP A 170 -9.74 9.83 -27.99
CA ASP A 170 -8.81 8.69 -28.02
C ASP A 170 -9.21 7.67 -26.95
N GLY A 171 -10.02 6.69 -27.37
CA GLY A 171 -10.53 5.63 -26.50
C GLY A 171 -11.30 6.19 -25.29
N LYS A 172 -10.66 6.15 -24.12
CA LYS A 172 -11.25 6.63 -22.85
C LYS A 172 -10.84 8.05 -22.46
N THR A 173 -10.01 8.70 -23.27
CA THR A 173 -9.58 10.07 -23.04
C THR A 173 -10.15 10.99 -24.10
N ILE A 174 -10.54 12.17 -23.68
CA ILE A 174 -11.02 13.24 -24.54
C ILE A 174 -10.08 14.44 -24.42
N HIS A 175 -9.87 15.13 -25.52
CA HIS A 175 -9.20 16.42 -25.54
C HIS A 175 -10.29 17.49 -25.53
N VAL A 176 -10.22 18.37 -24.53
CA VAL A 176 -11.17 19.47 -24.34
C VAL A 176 -10.45 20.80 -24.46
N SER A 177 -11.12 21.80 -25.02
CA SER A 177 -10.62 23.18 -25.08
C SER A 177 -11.76 24.19 -25.01
N ASN A 178 -11.52 25.31 -24.31
CA ASN A 178 -12.40 26.49 -24.31
C ASN A 178 -11.89 27.59 -25.29
N GLY A 179 -10.85 27.29 -26.09
CA GLY A 179 -10.19 28.24 -27.00
C GLY A 179 -8.99 29.00 -26.41
N LEU A 180 -8.81 28.99 -25.08
CA LEU A 180 -7.66 29.58 -24.39
C LEU A 180 -6.80 28.50 -23.72
N ASP A 181 -7.46 27.60 -23.00
CA ASP A 181 -6.88 26.52 -22.23
C ASP A 181 -7.51 25.18 -22.63
N GLY A 182 -6.76 24.11 -22.46
CA GLY A 182 -7.18 22.78 -22.88
C GLY A 182 -6.22 21.69 -22.46
N GLY A 183 -6.70 20.46 -22.52
CA GLY A 183 -5.90 19.31 -22.13
C GLY A 183 -6.59 17.99 -22.35
N ARG A 184 -5.81 16.92 -22.25
CA ARG A 184 -6.27 15.55 -22.48
C ARG A 184 -6.58 14.87 -21.16
N TYR A 185 -7.83 14.45 -20.98
CA TYR A 185 -8.34 13.96 -19.70
C TYR A 185 -9.27 12.76 -19.89
N HIS A 186 -9.49 12.00 -18.83
CA HIS A 186 -10.42 10.86 -18.88
C HIS A 186 -11.87 11.35 -18.94
N HIS A 187 -12.68 10.73 -19.80
CA HIS A 187 -14.07 11.14 -20.08
C HIS A 187 -14.94 11.27 -18.82
N SER A 188 -14.69 10.44 -17.80
CA SER A 188 -15.44 10.43 -16.54
C SER A 188 -15.40 11.74 -15.74
N HIS A 189 -14.51 12.66 -16.09
CA HIS A 189 -14.41 13.95 -15.44
C HIS A 189 -15.28 15.04 -16.08
N PHE A 190 -16.03 14.71 -17.13
CA PHE A 190 -16.86 15.66 -17.87
C PHE A 190 -18.30 15.16 -17.94
N LYS A 191 -19.22 16.10 -18.13
CA LYS A 191 -20.65 15.85 -18.36
C LYS A 191 -21.09 16.62 -19.60
N ALA A 192 -21.94 16.01 -20.43
CA ALA A 192 -22.55 16.70 -21.56
C ALA A 192 -23.46 17.83 -21.05
N VAL A 193 -23.39 18.99 -21.69
CA VAL A 193 -24.40 20.05 -21.51
C VAL A 193 -25.60 19.64 -22.36
N GLN A 194 -26.71 19.28 -21.71
CA GLN A 194 -27.97 19.08 -22.44
C GLN A 194 -28.48 20.46 -22.88
N HIS A 195 -28.58 20.66 -24.18
CA HIS A 195 -29.36 21.76 -24.74
C HIS A 195 -30.84 21.44 -24.54
N GLU A 196 -31.53 22.21 -23.70
CA GLU A 196 -32.99 22.39 -23.82
C GLU A 196 -33.31 23.31 -25.01
#